data_AF-A0A177PIM1-F1
#
_entry.id   AF-A0A177PIM1-F1
#
_cell.length_a   1.000
_cell.length_b   1.000
_cell.length_c   1.000
_cell.angle_alpha   90.00
_cell.angle_beta   90.00
_cell.angle_gamma   90.00
#
_symmetry.space_group_name_H-M   'P 1'
#
loop_
_entity.id
_entity.type
_entity.pdbx_description
1 polymer ?
#
loop_
_entity_poly.entity_id
_entity_poly.type
_entity_poly.pdbx_seq_one_letter_code
_entity_poly.pdbx_strand_id
1 'polypeptide(L)'
;MSERRPLVSLSVLKSAMASEGFELAPAARREAGARRRIWEIIGASHCSIVGTCLTIAELRKIARRTGFLGEEARYNDYQVHGLFVEKMHDENIVSRAVQKHLDTRYEGAIRKAKALDGEEALLAYWESAVDNGFVPGAYWALIGHPRLTPGVETRIFGDIHMMSHLSGAAHRGDAREVAEARREKAEIARRLASVIAERNDELTVLRDEIARLGAQLREARTLAAECESLRREVDILRAAERSDETLRELAALRLSHAELREDHTRLERRLERTKAKETRAAPAPIVSEIAVAAAPIADEPRESETDLCGRCLLYVGGRPRTVCRLQRLVEQRNGSLIHHDGGVEDNRAMLSELVRRADAVFFPVDCVSHRAVGAVKSLCESHGIPYCPLRSASASAFERAIETLAAPVAEAQR
;
A
#
# COMPACT_ATOMS: atom_id res chain seq x y z
N MET A 1 50.11 -28.58 -4.56
CA MET A 1 51.57 -28.67 -4.35
C MET A 1 52.06 -27.25 -4.10
N SER A 2 52.45 -26.96 -2.86
CA SER A 2 52.84 -25.62 -2.41
C SER A 2 54.26 -25.34 -2.90
N GLU A 3 54.41 -24.43 -3.86
CA GLU A 3 55.73 -23.96 -4.30
C GLU A 3 56.30 -23.04 -3.22
N ARG A 4 57.22 -23.59 -2.42
CA ARG A 4 58.09 -22.81 -1.54
C ARG A 4 58.91 -21.85 -2.40
N ARG A 5 58.66 -20.54 -2.27
CA ARG A 5 59.50 -19.50 -2.89
C ARG A 5 60.94 -19.64 -2.37
N PRO A 6 61.96 -19.60 -3.23
CA PRO A 6 63.34 -19.82 -2.82
C PRO A 6 63.83 -18.66 -1.93
N LEU A 7 64.50 -19.01 -0.83
CA LEU A 7 65.21 -18.07 0.02
C LEU A 7 66.36 -17.45 -0.79
N VAL A 8 66.27 -16.15 -1.07
CA VAL A 8 67.37 -15.38 -1.67
C VAL A 8 68.53 -15.33 -0.67
N SER A 9 69.74 -15.66 -1.14
CA SER A 9 70.95 -15.74 -0.33
C SER A 9 71.18 -14.46 0.51
N LEU A 10 71.22 -14.63 1.84
CA LEU A 10 71.45 -13.60 2.86
C LEU A 10 72.74 -12.78 2.65
N SER A 11 73.67 -13.24 1.82
CA SER A 11 74.89 -12.50 1.47
C SER A 11 74.63 -11.25 0.63
N VAL A 12 73.58 -11.23 -0.19
CA VAL A 12 73.30 -10.11 -1.11
C VAL A 12 72.60 -8.94 -0.40
N LEU A 13 71.77 -9.23 0.61
CA LEU A 13 71.05 -8.21 1.40
C LEU A 13 71.95 -7.50 2.43
N LYS A 14 72.99 -8.17 2.94
CA LYS A 14 73.94 -7.56 3.89
C LYS A 14 74.70 -6.37 3.31
N SER A 15 74.94 -6.34 2.00
CA SER A 15 75.73 -5.28 1.37
C SER A 15 74.94 -4.00 1.09
N ALA A 16 73.60 -4.07 1.03
CA ALA A 16 72.75 -2.91 0.75
C ALA A 16 72.23 -2.22 2.03
N MET A 17 72.16 -2.94 3.15
CA MET A 17 71.67 -2.44 4.44
C MET A 17 72.81 -1.92 5.37
N ALA A 18 74.07 -1.98 4.92
CA ALA A 18 75.23 -1.65 5.74
C ALA A 18 75.50 -0.14 5.93
N SER A 19 74.63 0.76 5.46
CA SER A 19 74.85 2.22 5.60
C SER A 19 74.07 2.88 6.75
N GLU A 20 73.21 2.16 7.47
CA GLU A 20 72.58 2.66 8.69
C GLU A 20 72.89 1.70 9.83
N GLY A 21 73.65 2.17 10.82
CA GLY A 21 74.13 1.36 11.95
C GLY A 21 72.98 0.70 12.70
N PHE A 22 72.85 -0.62 12.54
CA PHE A 22 71.94 -1.47 13.29
C PHE A 22 72.55 -1.77 14.67
N GLU A 23 72.60 -0.76 15.55
CA GLU A 23 72.98 -0.99 16.95
C GLU A 23 71.82 -1.68 17.67
N LEU A 24 72.00 -2.99 17.94
CA LEU A 24 71.17 -3.72 18.88
C LEU A 24 71.30 -3.09 20.26
N ALA A 25 70.16 -2.78 20.89
CA ALA A 25 70.11 -2.29 22.26
C ALA A 25 70.88 -3.25 23.20
N PRO A 26 71.61 -2.72 24.21
CA PRO A 26 72.39 -3.55 25.12
C PRO A 26 71.49 -4.55 25.85
N ALA A 27 71.87 -5.83 25.80
CA ALA A 27 71.12 -6.93 26.38
C ALA A 27 71.08 -6.80 27.91
N ALA A 28 70.00 -6.22 28.45
CA ALA A 28 69.68 -6.31 29.87
C ALA A 28 69.53 -7.79 30.28
N ARG A 29 70.02 -8.14 31.48
CA ARG A 29 69.92 -9.51 32.04
C ARG A 29 68.46 -9.96 32.04
N ARG A 30 68.17 -10.99 31.25
CA ARG A 30 66.84 -11.55 31.03
C ARG A 30 66.58 -12.75 31.93
N GLU A 31 65.36 -12.85 32.47
CA GLU A 31 64.83 -14.14 32.90
C GLU A 31 64.61 -15.03 31.67
N ALA A 32 65.13 -16.26 31.71
CA ALA A 32 65.02 -17.20 30.60
C ALA A 32 63.54 -17.44 30.25
N GLY A 33 63.14 -17.08 29.02
CA GLY A 33 61.78 -17.29 28.51
C GLY A 33 60.81 -16.11 28.68
N ALA A 34 61.23 -14.95 29.21
CA ALA A 34 60.38 -13.77 29.29
C ALA A 34 60.21 -13.04 27.93
N ARG A 35 58.99 -12.59 27.60
CA ARG A 35 58.74 -11.73 26.42
C ARG A 35 59.54 -10.43 26.53
N ARG A 36 60.03 -9.94 25.38
CA ARG A 36 60.60 -8.59 25.26
C ARG A 36 59.55 -7.54 25.56
N ARG A 37 59.95 -6.50 26.28
CA ARG A 37 59.17 -5.26 26.45
C ARG A 37 59.36 -4.36 25.23
N ILE A 38 58.47 -3.39 25.05
CA ILE A 38 58.50 -2.50 23.88
C ILE A 38 59.82 -1.72 23.76
N TRP A 39 60.39 -1.32 24.90
CA TRP A 39 61.71 -0.66 24.99
C TRP A 39 62.90 -1.61 24.86
N GLU A 40 62.67 -2.92 24.74
CA GLU A 40 63.72 -3.92 24.46
C GLU A 40 63.69 -4.38 23.00
N ILE A 41 62.69 -3.92 22.22
CA ILE A 41 62.57 -4.20 20.79
C ILE A 41 63.39 -3.18 20.01
N ILE A 42 63.91 -3.60 18.86
CA ILE A 42 64.72 -2.79 17.95
C ILE A 42 63.95 -1.53 17.54
N GLY A 43 64.60 -0.36 17.63
CA GLY A 43 63.99 0.96 17.38
C GLY A 43 63.27 1.09 16.04
N ALA A 44 63.82 0.47 14.98
CA ALA A 44 63.20 0.43 13.65
C ALA A 44 61.76 -0.11 13.66
N SER A 45 61.43 -1.01 14.61
CA SER A 45 60.09 -1.60 14.74
C SER A 45 59.10 -0.69 15.48
N HIS A 46 59.53 0.32 16.24
CA HIS A 46 58.61 1.13 17.06
C HIS A 46 57.57 1.88 16.24
N CYS A 47 57.97 2.50 15.13
CA CYS A 47 57.04 3.15 14.19
C CYS A 47 55.96 2.17 13.71
N SER A 48 56.37 0.97 13.28
CA SER A 48 55.45 -0.05 12.79
C SER A 48 54.53 -0.62 13.89
N ILE A 49 55.03 -0.79 15.11
CA ILE A 49 54.24 -1.26 16.26
C ILE A 49 53.21 -0.19 16.62
N VAL A 50 53.63 1.07 16.76
CA VAL A 50 52.74 2.18 17.10
C VAL A 50 51.70 2.39 15.99
N GLY A 51 52.09 2.33 14.72
CA GLY A 51 51.21 2.57 13.58
C GLY A 51 50.25 1.42 13.27
N THR A 52 50.63 0.18 13.55
CA THR A 52 49.80 -1.01 13.24
C THR A 52 48.95 -1.44 14.43
N CYS A 53 49.50 -1.37 15.64
CA CYS A 53 48.88 -1.97 16.82
C CYS A 53 48.04 -0.99 17.65
N LEU A 54 48.12 0.31 17.37
CA LEU A 54 47.40 1.38 18.08
C LEU A 54 46.72 2.31 17.09
N THR A 55 45.51 2.73 17.44
CA THR A 55 44.83 3.82 16.74
C THR A 55 45.27 5.18 17.29
N ILE A 56 45.15 6.25 16.50
CA ILE A 56 45.42 7.62 16.97
C ILE A 56 44.56 7.98 18.19
N ALA A 57 43.30 7.55 18.23
CA ALA A 57 42.42 7.79 19.36
C ALA A 57 42.92 7.13 20.65
N GLU A 58 43.53 5.95 20.55
CA GLU A 58 44.15 5.25 21.68
C GLU A 58 45.43 5.94 22.14
N LEU A 59 46.28 6.39 21.21
CA LEU A 59 47.46 7.20 21.55
C LEU A 59 47.06 8.46 22.34
N ARG A 60 46.06 9.19 21.85
CA ARG A 60 45.50 10.37 22.54
C ARG A 60 44.94 10.01 23.93
N LYS A 61 44.20 8.90 24.05
CA LYS A 61 43.72 8.42 25.36
C LYS A 61 44.86 8.08 26.33
N ILE A 62 45.92 7.45 25.84
CA ILE A 62 47.11 7.16 26.66
C ILE A 62 47.80 8.46 27.07
N ALA A 63 47.96 9.42 26.14
CA ALA A 63 48.57 10.72 26.41
C ALA A 63 47.83 11.50 27.52
N ARG A 64 46.50 11.54 27.48
CA ARG A 64 45.68 12.15 28.54
C ARG A 64 45.88 11.47 29.89
N ARG A 65 45.91 10.13 29.89
CA ARG A 65 46.08 9.35 31.13
C ARG A 65 47.46 9.54 31.76
N THR A 66 48.51 9.67 30.96
CA THR A 66 49.89 9.80 31.46
C THR A 66 50.34 11.25 31.62
N GLY A 67 49.52 12.23 31.19
CA GLY A 67 49.89 13.64 31.15
C GLY A 67 51.01 13.97 30.15
N PHE A 68 51.29 13.08 29.19
CA PHE A 68 52.48 13.15 28.34
C PHE A 68 52.50 14.37 27.40
N LEU A 69 51.37 14.68 26.78
CA LEU A 69 51.27 15.76 25.78
C LEU A 69 50.65 17.06 26.34
N GLY A 70 50.23 17.08 27.61
CA GLY A 70 49.44 18.18 28.16
C GLY A 70 48.19 18.45 27.31
N GLU A 71 48.16 19.59 26.61
CA GLU A 71 47.13 19.93 25.62
C GLU A 71 47.31 19.18 24.29
N GLU A 72 46.86 17.93 24.25
CA GLU A 72 46.99 17.05 23.07
C GLU A 72 46.41 17.63 21.75
N ALA A 73 45.45 18.55 21.84
CA ALA A 73 44.78 19.16 20.69
C ALA A 73 45.71 20.04 19.85
N ARG A 74 46.85 20.46 20.41
CA ARG A 74 47.88 21.23 19.69
C ARG A 74 48.68 20.39 18.69
N TYR A 75 48.63 19.06 18.81
CA TYR A 75 49.42 18.14 18.01
C TYR A 75 48.56 17.47 16.94
N ASN A 76 49.03 17.50 15.69
CA ASN A 76 48.44 16.71 14.61
C ASN A 76 48.79 15.22 14.74
N ASP A 77 48.12 14.37 13.97
CA ASP A 77 48.24 12.92 14.12
C ASP A 77 49.66 12.38 13.82
N TYR A 78 50.36 13.01 12.87
CA TYR A 78 51.76 12.69 12.57
C TYR A 78 52.68 13.01 13.77
N GLN A 79 52.50 14.18 14.39
CA GLN A 79 53.27 14.60 15.57
C GLN A 79 53.00 13.70 16.76
N VAL A 80 51.72 13.36 17.02
CA VAL A 80 51.35 12.43 18.09
C VAL A 80 52.04 11.09 17.86
N HIS A 81 51.96 10.54 16.65
CA HIS A 81 52.63 9.28 16.32
C HIS A 81 54.15 9.35 16.58
N GLY A 82 54.84 10.34 16.01
CA GLY A 82 56.30 10.48 16.15
C GLY A 82 56.77 10.62 17.60
N LEU A 83 56.05 11.41 18.40
CA LEU A 83 56.35 11.58 19.83
C LEU A 83 56.15 10.28 20.63
N PHE A 84 55.13 9.48 20.30
CA PHE A 84 54.98 8.16 20.91
C PHE A 84 56.10 7.20 20.51
N VAL A 85 56.48 7.18 19.23
CA VAL A 85 57.59 6.35 18.72
C VAL A 85 58.88 6.67 19.47
N GLU A 86 59.22 7.95 19.62
CA GLU A 86 60.39 8.40 20.38
C GLU A 86 60.37 7.85 21.82
N LYS A 87 59.22 7.90 22.50
CA LYS A 87 59.10 7.39 23.87
C LYS A 87 59.14 5.87 23.99
N MET A 88 59.09 5.11 22.90
CA MET A 88 59.19 3.65 22.97
C MET A 88 60.62 3.14 23.08
N HIS A 89 61.64 3.98 22.83
CA HIS A 89 63.05 3.60 22.94
C HIS A 89 63.47 3.24 24.38
N ASP A 90 62.94 3.95 25.37
CA ASP A 90 63.32 3.79 26.77
C ASP A 90 62.14 3.38 27.66
N GLU A 91 62.46 2.82 28.82
CA GLU A 91 61.47 2.54 29.85
C GLU A 91 61.03 3.85 30.54
N ASN A 92 59.75 4.21 30.38
CA ASN A 92 59.16 5.42 30.97
C ASN A 92 57.65 5.23 31.21
N ILE A 93 56.99 6.23 31.78
CA ILE A 93 55.55 6.15 32.10
C ILE A 93 54.67 5.90 30.86
N VAL A 94 55.07 6.44 29.70
CA VAL A 94 54.35 6.30 28.43
C VAL A 94 54.58 4.92 27.83
N SER A 95 55.84 4.46 27.73
CA SER A 95 56.14 3.14 27.19
C SER A 95 55.58 2.00 28.05
N ARG A 96 55.57 2.14 29.38
CA ARG A 96 54.84 1.23 30.29
C ARG A 96 53.33 1.25 30.04
N ALA A 97 52.75 2.42 29.83
CA ALA A 97 51.32 2.57 29.56
C ALA A 97 50.91 1.94 28.21
N VAL A 98 51.75 2.08 27.18
CA VAL A 98 51.58 1.45 25.87
C VAL A 98 51.78 -0.07 25.96
N GLN A 99 52.86 -0.54 26.60
CA GLN A 99 53.10 -1.96 26.86
C GLN A 99 51.89 -2.61 27.52
N LYS A 100 51.38 -2.02 28.61
CA LYS A 100 50.21 -2.54 29.32
C LYS A 100 48.98 -2.59 28.41
N HIS A 101 48.74 -1.53 27.63
CA HIS A 101 47.61 -1.47 26.72
C HIS A 101 47.68 -2.55 25.64
N LEU A 102 48.84 -2.73 24.99
CA LEU A 102 49.05 -3.74 23.97
C LEU A 102 48.95 -5.17 24.54
N ASP A 103 49.55 -5.42 25.71
CA ASP A 103 49.47 -6.71 26.39
C ASP A 103 48.04 -7.08 26.77
N THR A 104 47.24 -6.14 27.26
CA THR A 104 45.82 -6.37 27.56
C THR A 104 45.01 -6.57 26.28
N ARG A 105 45.21 -5.74 25.25
CA ARG A 105 44.41 -5.80 24.02
C ARG A 105 44.63 -7.11 23.25
N TYR A 106 45.87 -7.56 23.20
CA TYR A 106 46.28 -8.71 22.41
C TYR A 106 46.61 -9.94 23.26
N GLU A 107 46.05 -10.01 24.48
CA GLU A 107 46.29 -11.11 25.43
C GLU A 107 46.05 -12.49 24.80
N GLY A 108 44.97 -12.62 24.02
CA GLY A 108 44.65 -13.87 23.31
C GLY A 108 45.72 -14.28 22.30
N ALA A 109 46.26 -13.33 21.53
CA ALA A 109 47.33 -13.60 20.57
C ALA A 109 48.66 -13.93 21.28
N ILE A 110 48.96 -13.23 22.38
CA ILE A 110 50.13 -13.51 23.23
C ILE A 110 50.04 -14.92 23.81
N ARG A 111 48.87 -15.33 24.30
CA ARG A 111 48.64 -16.67 24.86
C ARG A 111 48.85 -17.76 23.82
N LYS A 112 48.36 -17.55 22.59
CA LYS A 112 48.59 -18.48 21.46
C LYS A 112 50.08 -18.56 21.10
N ALA A 113 50.74 -17.41 20.97
CA ALA A 113 52.14 -17.37 20.60
C ALA A 113 53.07 -18.00 21.65
N LYS A 114 52.72 -17.94 22.94
CA LYS A 114 53.53 -18.51 24.04
C LYS A 114 53.85 -20.00 23.87
N ALA A 115 52.96 -20.76 23.24
CA ALA A 115 53.15 -22.20 23.03
C ALA A 115 53.99 -22.53 21.79
N LEU A 116 54.34 -21.53 20.97
CA LEU A 116 55.07 -21.73 19.72
C LEU A 116 56.56 -21.93 20.00
N ASP A 117 57.13 -22.90 19.29
CA ASP A 117 58.55 -23.21 19.35
C ASP A 117 59.11 -23.43 17.95
N GLY A 118 60.32 -22.94 17.70
CA GLY A 118 60.96 -22.96 16.39
C GLY A 118 60.48 -21.88 15.43
N GLU A 119 61.31 -21.59 14.42
CA GLU A 119 61.06 -20.55 13.42
C GLU A 119 59.83 -20.87 12.56
N GLU A 120 59.66 -22.14 12.19
CA GLU A 120 58.57 -22.60 11.33
C GLU A 120 57.19 -22.37 11.98
N ALA A 121 57.07 -22.63 13.28
CA ALA A 121 55.81 -22.43 14.00
C ALA A 121 55.46 -20.94 14.13
N LEU A 122 56.46 -20.09 14.35
CA LEU A 122 56.29 -18.64 14.43
C LEU A 122 55.87 -18.05 13.07
N LEU A 123 56.50 -18.50 11.98
CA LEU A 123 56.14 -18.07 10.63
C LEU A 123 54.77 -18.58 10.19
N ALA A 124 54.43 -19.84 10.46
CA ALA A 124 53.10 -20.38 10.13
C ALA A 124 51.98 -19.62 10.86
N TYR A 125 52.20 -19.26 12.13
CA TYR A 125 51.26 -18.41 12.87
C TYR A 125 51.15 -17.00 12.28
N TRP A 126 52.26 -16.41 11.87
CA TRP A 126 52.29 -15.10 11.19
C TRP A 126 51.50 -15.13 9.88
N GLU A 127 51.81 -16.06 8.99
CA GLU A 127 51.17 -16.21 7.68
C GLU A 127 49.66 -16.43 7.82
N SER A 128 49.25 -17.32 8.74
CA SER A 128 47.84 -17.51 9.05
C SER A 128 47.17 -16.22 9.54
N ALA A 129 47.84 -15.43 10.39
CA ALA A 129 47.28 -14.17 10.86
C ALA A 129 47.16 -13.12 9.74
N VAL A 130 48.10 -13.08 8.80
CA VAL A 130 48.03 -12.21 7.62
C VAL A 130 46.85 -12.61 6.74
N ASP A 131 46.71 -13.89 6.40
CA ASP A 131 45.64 -14.40 5.55
C ASP A 131 44.24 -14.17 6.14
N ASN A 132 44.13 -14.18 7.46
CA ASN A 132 42.87 -13.99 8.19
C ASN A 132 42.64 -12.54 8.67
N GLY A 133 43.54 -11.61 8.34
CA GLY A 133 43.41 -10.19 8.72
C GLY A 133 43.63 -9.88 10.21
N PHE A 134 44.22 -10.78 10.98
CA PHE A 134 44.51 -10.63 12.42
C PHE A 134 45.93 -10.11 12.70
N VAL A 135 46.42 -9.23 11.84
CA VAL A 135 47.81 -8.77 11.79
C VAL A 135 48.30 -8.07 13.06
N PRO A 136 47.59 -7.06 13.64
CA PRO A 136 48.12 -6.30 14.78
C PRO A 136 48.41 -7.17 16.01
N GLY A 137 47.52 -8.13 16.30
CA GLY A 137 47.67 -9.01 17.45
C GLY A 137 48.79 -10.03 17.28
N ALA A 138 48.89 -10.63 16.09
CA ALA A 138 49.99 -11.54 15.79
C ALA A 138 51.34 -10.82 15.79
N TYR A 139 51.39 -9.59 15.25
CA TYR A 139 52.61 -8.81 15.22
C TYR A 139 53.14 -8.53 16.64
N TRP A 140 52.29 -7.99 17.53
CA TRP A 140 52.68 -7.71 18.91
C TRP A 140 53.08 -8.97 19.70
N ALA A 141 52.38 -10.08 19.44
CA ALA A 141 52.67 -11.35 20.10
C ALA A 141 54.06 -11.91 19.71
N LEU A 142 54.39 -11.86 18.40
CA LEU A 142 55.63 -12.41 17.85
C LEU A 142 56.84 -11.50 18.06
N ILE A 143 56.71 -10.19 17.85
CA ILE A 143 57.87 -9.28 17.98
C ILE A 143 58.43 -9.26 19.41
N GLY A 144 57.56 -9.48 20.40
CA GLY A 144 57.95 -9.64 21.80
C GLY A 144 58.37 -11.08 22.18
N HIS A 145 58.26 -12.07 21.30
CA HIS A 145 58.41 -13.48 21.65
C HIS A 145 59.83 -13.82 22.14
N PRO A 146 60.01 -14.61 23.23
CA PRO A 146 61.32 -14.90 23.80
C PRO A 146 62.25 -15.69 22.86
N ARG A 147 61.69 -16.47 21.93
CA ARG A 147 62.41 -17.30 20.96
C ARG A 147 62.39 -16.73 19.54
N LEU A 148 62.03 -15.45 19.37
CA LEU A 148 62.07 -14.84 18.04
C LEU A 148 63.52 -14.75 17.56
N THR A 149 63.78 -15.27 16.37
CA THR A 149 65.10 -15.19 15.74
C THR A 149 65.18 -13.96 14.84
N PRO A 150 66.39 -13.44 14.55
CA PRO A 150 66.55 -12.28 13.67
C PRO A 150 65.95 -12.47 12.28
N GLY A 151 66.02 -13.68 11.71
CA GLY A 151 65.46 -13.99 10.39
C GLY A 151 63.94 -13.85 10.36
N VAL A 152 63.25 -14.41 11.37
CA VAL A 152 61.80 -14.28 11.52
C VAL A 152 61.41 -12.83 11.82
N GLU A 153 62.18 -12.12 12.65
CA GLU A 153 61.97 -10.70 12.95
C GLU A 153 62.02 -9.84 11.68
N THR A 154 63.05 -10.00 10.84
CA THR A 154 63.18 -9.28 9.57
C THR A 154 62.02 -9.59 8.62
N ARG A 155 61.58 -10.85 8.53
CA ARG A 155 60.45 -11.26 7.68
C ARG A 155 59.15 -10.56 8.10
N ILE A 156 58.79 -10.66 9.38
CA ILE A 156 57.55 -10.08 9.92
C ILE A 156 57.58 -8.55 9.79
N PHE A 157 58.69 -7.91 10.12
CA PHE A 157 58.86 -6.46 9.98
C PHE A 157 58.72 -6.03 8.52
N GLY A 158 59.36 -6.74 7.58
CA GLY A 158 59.28 -6.47 6.16
C GLY A 158 57.85 -6.57 5.62
N ASP A 159 57.09 -7.58 6.05
CA ASP A 159 55.68 -7.75 5.67
C ASP A 159 54.84 -6.57 6.15
N ILE A 160 54.96 -6.19 7.43
CA ILE A 160 54.28 -5.01 7.98
C ILE A 160 54.64 -3.75 7.22
N HIS A 161 55.93 -3.53 6.96
CA HIS A 161 56.40 -2.34 6.25
C HIS A 161 55.77 -2.23 4.86
N MET A 162 55.74 -3.34 4.10
CA MET A 162 55.10 -3.36 2.79
C MET A 162 53.58 -3.19 2.88
N MET A 163 52.92 -3.79 3.86
CA MET A 163 51.48 -3.62 4.10
C MET A 163 51.12 -2.16 4.41
N SER A 164 51.94 -1.45 5.20
CA SER A 164 51.75 -0.02 5.47
C SER A 164 51.91 0.83 4.20
N HIS A 165 52.89 0.52 3.35
CA HIS A 165 53.05 1.17 2.05
C HIS A 165 51.87 0.94 1.10
N LEU A 166 51.42 -0.31 0.96
CA LEU A 166 50.30 -0.71 0.10
C LEU A 166 48.99 -0.10 0.59
N SER A 167 48.73 -0.13 1.90
CA SER A 167 47.57 0.54 2.49
C SER A 167 47.60 2.03 2.17
N GLY A 168 48.74 2.69 2.35
CA GLY A 168 48.90 4.09 1.98
C GLY A 168 48.65 4.37 0.48
N ALA A 169 49.01 3.44 -0.42
CA ALA A 169 48.77 3.55 -1.85
C ALA A 169 47.30 3.33 -2.23
N ALA A 170 46.64 2.31 -1.67
CA ALA A 170 45.23 2.02 -1.88
C ALA A 170 44.33 3.16 -1.37
N HIS A 171 44.61 3.70 -0.19
CA HIS A 171 43.87 4.85 0.36
C HIS A 171 43.97 6.10 -0.53
N ARG A 172 45.04 6.27 -1.32
CA ARG A 172 45.14 7.38 -2.28
C ARG A 172 44.28 7.19 -3.53
N GLY A 173 44.05 5.94 -3.95
CA GLY A 173 43.17 5.62 -5.08
C GLY A 173 41.69 5.78 -4.72
N ASP A 174 41.30 5.31 -3.54
CA ASP A 174 39.88 5.10 -3.23
C ASP A 174 39.27 6.21 -2.36
N ALA A 175 40.07 7.15 -1.85
CA ALA A 175 39.58 8.22 -0.97
C ALA A 175 38.50 9.11 -1.62
N ARG A 176 38.59 9.35 -2.92
CA ARG A 176 37.58 10.12 -3.67
C ARG A 176 36.27 9.33 -3.78
N GLU A 177 36.36 8.08 -4.20
CA GLU A 177 35.19 7.19 -4.34
C GLU A 177 34.48 6.98 -2.99
N VAL A 178 35.23 6.78 -1.90
CA VAL A 178 34.67 6.68 -0.54
C VAL A 178 34.01 7.99 -0.11
N ALA A 179 34.59 9.15 -0.45
CA ALA A 179 33.99 10.44 -0.13
C ALA A 179 32.71 10.71 -0.93
N GLU A 180 32.70 10.36 -2.23
CA GLU A 180 31.54 10.47 -3.12
C GLU A 180 30.41 9.55 -2.65
N ALA A 181 30.67 8.27 -2.41
CA ALA A 181 29.68 7.33 -1.90
C ALA A 181 29.09 7.77 -0.55
N ARG A 182 29.90 8.37 0.34
CA ARG A 182 29.41 8.95 1.59
C ARG A 182 28.49 10.16 1.37
N ARG A 183 28.79 11.01 0.39
CA ARG A 183 27.94 12.16 0.04
C ARG A 183 26.61 11.70 -0.55
N GLU A 184 26.64 10.76 -1.48
CA GLU A 184 25.44 10.18 -2.09
C GLU A 184 24.55 9.51 -1.04
N LYS A 185 25.13 8.70 -0.15
CA LYS A 185 24.38 8.09 0.96
C LYS A 185 23.72 9.15 1.85
N ALA A 186 24.42 10.24 2.17
CA ALA A 186 23.86 11.32 2.97
C ALA A 186 22.73 12.06 2.23
N GLU A 187 22.84 12.23 0.92
CA GLU A 187 21.80 12.85 0.09
C GLU A 187 20.55 11.97 -0.01
N ILE A 188 20.72 10.67 -0.29
CA ILE A 188 19.62 9.70 -0.33
C ILE A 188 18.92 9.65 1.03
N ALA A 189 19.67 9.62 2.14
CA ALA A 189 19.10 9.63 3.48
C ALA A 189 18.25 10.89 3.74
N ARG A 190 18.72 12.08 3.31
CA ARG A 190 17.94 13.33 3.42
C ARG A 190 16.66 13.28 2.59
N ARG A 191 16.74 12.81 1.34
CA ARG A 191 15.56 12.68 0.47
C ARG A 191 14.53 11.72 1.06
N LEU A 192 14.98 10.56 1.54
CA LEU A 192 14.10 9.57 2.17
C LEU A 192 13.41 10.16 3.41
N ALA A 193 14.13 10.90 4.25
CA ALA A 193 13.54 11.56 5.41
C ALA A 193 12.46 12.58 5.03
N SER A 194 12.68 13.37 3.97
CA SER A 194 11.68 14.31 3.45
C SER A 194 10.42 13.59 2.99
N VAL A 195 10.56 12.54 2.18
CA VAL A 195 9.42 11.77 1.67
C VAL A 195 8.65 11.11 2.80
N ILE A 196 9.33 10.56 3.81
CA ILE A 196 8.66 9.96 4.98
C ILE A 196 7.86 11.02 5.74
N ALA A 197 8.41 12.23 5.95
CA ALA A 197 7.71 13.32 6.62
C ALA A 197 6.46 13.73 5.84
N GLU A 198 6.58 13.99 4.53
CA GLU A 198 5.47 14.35 3.66
C GLU A 198 4.35 13.29 3.66
N ARG A 199 4.71 12.00 3.61
CA ARG A 199 3.72 10.91 3.64
C ARG A 199 3.04 10.79 5.00
N ASN A 200 3.75 11.05 6.10
CA ASN A 200 3.14 11.04 7.43
C ASN A 200 2.15 12.18 7.61
N ASP A 201 2.46 13.36 7.09
CA ASP A 201 1.55 14.51 7.10
C ASP A 201 0.28 14.20 6.28
N GLU A 202 0.44 13.66 5.07
CA GLU A 202 -0.68 13.24 4.22
C GLU A 202 -1.54 12.15 4.90
N LEU A 203 -0.91 11.14 5.51
CA LEU A 203 -1.63 10.10 6.25
C LEU A 203 -2.41 10.67 7.45
N THR A 204 -1.90 11.71 8.09
CA THR A 204 -2.58 12.37 9.21
C THR A 204 -3.82 13.09 8.72
N VAL A 205 -3.70 13.89 7.64
CA VAL A 205 -4.84 14.57 7.01
C VAL A 205 -5.92 13.58 6.57
N LEU A 206 -5.53 12.48 5.92
CA LEU A 206 -6.48 11.45 5.48
C LEU A 206 -7.17 10.74 6.65
N ARG A 207 -6.45 10.47 7.74
CA ARG A 207 -7.03 9.87 8.96
C ARG A 207 -8.06 10.79 9.61
N ASP A 208 -7.76 12.07 9.70
CA ASP A 208 -8.68 13.07 10.26
C ASP A 208 -9.94 13.19 9.39
N GLU A 209 -9.78 13.18 8.06
CA GLU A 209 -10.91 13.21 7.14
C GLU A 209 -11.78 11.94 7.23
N ILE A 210 -11.16 10.76 7.32
CA ILE A 210 -11.89 9.50 7.54
C ILE A 210 -12.65 9.54 8.87
N ALA A 211 -12.04 10.08 9.93
CA ALA A 211 -12.69 10.21 11.23
C ALA A 211 -13.90 11.17 11.15
N ARG A 212 -13.74 12.32 10.46
CA ARG A 212 -14.79 13.31 10.23
C ARG A 212 -15.97 12.73 9.45
N LEU A 213 -15.69 12.12 8.29
CA LEU A 213 -16.72 11.49 7.45
C LEU A 213 -17.39 10.33 8.20
N GLY A 214 -16.64 9.56 8.98
CA GLY A 214 -17.17 8.50 9.83
C GLY A 214 -18.13 9.02 10.90
N ALA A 215 -17.87 10.19 11.49
CA ALA A 215 -18.78 10.83 12.44
C ALA A 215 -20.05 11.32 11.76
N GLN A 216 -19.94 12.00 10.62
CA GLN A 216 -21.09 12.47 9.83
C GLN A 216 -21.99 11.31 9.38
N LEU A 217 -21.40 10.20 8.96
CA LEU A 217 -22.16 9.01 8.55
C LEU A 217 -22.93 8.39 9.72
N ARG A 218 -22.33 8.36 10.93
CA ARG A 218 -23.02 7.88 12.14
C ARG A 218 -24.19 8.78 12.48
N GLU A 219 -23.99 10.10 12.49
CA GLU A 219 -25.04 11.08 12.76
C GLU A 219 -26.20 10.97 11.75
N ALA A 220 -25.88 10.90 10.45
CA ALA A 220 -26.87 10.74 9.40
C ALA A 220 -27.69 9.44 9.56
N ARG A 221 -27.06 8.34 9.99
CA ARG A 221 -27.76 7.08 10.29
C ARG A 221 -28.69 7.21 11.48
N THR A 222 -28.28 7.89 12.55
CA THR A 222 -29.13 8.14 13.73
C THR A 222 -30.35 8.97 13.35
N LEU A 223 -30.15 10.09 12.65
CA LEU A 223 -31.23 10.94 12.17
C LEU A 223 -32.18 10.21 11.21
N ALA A 224 -31.66 9.36 10.33
CA ALA A 224 -32.48 8.54 9.44
C ALA A 224 -33.37 7.56 10.22
N ALA A 225 -32.83 6.91 11.26
CA ALA A 225 -33.60 6.01 12.12
C ALA A 225 -34.68 6.76 12.92
N GLU A 226 -34.37 7.95 13.45
CA GLU A 226 -35.35 8.82 14.11
C GLU A 226 -36.46 9.26 13.16
N CYS A 227 -36.11 9.68 11.94
CA CYS A 227 -37.08 10.05 10.91
C CYS A 227 -38.00 8.88 10.56
N GLU A 228 -37.47 7.66 10.47
CA GLU A 228 -38.27 6.47 10.22
C GLU A 228 -39.21 6.17 11.39
N SER A 229 -38.73 6.29 12.64
CA SER A 229 -39.56 6.13 13.84
C SER A 229 -40.71 7.14 13.88
N LEU A 230 -40.41 8.42 13.68
CA LEU A 230 -41.42 9.49 13.65
C LEU A 230 -42.43 9.28 12.52
N ARG A 231 -42.00 8.82 11.33
CA ARG A 231 -42.91 8.47 10.23
C ARG A 231 -43.88 7.36 10.63
N ARG A 232 -43.40 6.30 11.29
CA ARG A 232 -44.27 5.22 11.80
C ARG A 232 -45.27 5.73 12.84
N GLU A 233 -44.84 6.60 13.75
CA GLU A 233 -45.72 7.19 14.76
C GLU A 233 -46.83 8.05 14.12
N VAL A 234 -46.46 8.88 13.14
CA VAL A 234 -47.43 9.68 12.36
C VAL A 234 -48.42 8.78 11.61
N ASP A 235 -47.96 7.68 11.02
CA ASP A 235 -48.85 6.76 10.30
C ASP A 235 -49.83 6.04 11.24
N ILE A 236 -49.39 5.67 12.46
CA ILE A 236 -50.25 5.11 13.51
C ILE A 236 -51.32 6.12 13.93
N LEU A 237 -50.92 7.36 14.23
CA LEU A 237 -51.85 8.42 14.63
C LEU A 237 -52.88 8.71 13.53
N ARG A 238 -52.43 8.80 12.26
CA ARG A 238 -53.33 8.97 11.10
C ARG A 238 -54.28 7.80 10.88
N ALA A 239 -53.86 6.58 11.24
CA ALA A 239 -54.73 5.41 11.16
C ALA A 239 -55.79 5.42 12.27
N ALA A 240 -55.40 5.80 13.50
CA ALA A 240 -56.31 5.98 14.62
C ALA A 240 -57.37 7.06 14.33
N GLU A 241 -56.94 8.22 13.82
CA GLU A 241 -57.85 9.32 13.47
C GLU A 241 -58.87 8.93 12.39
N ARG A 242 -58.43 8.21 11.35
CA ARG A 242 -59.34 7.66 10.32
C ARG A 242 -60.33 6.64 10.88
N SER A 243 -59.89 5.80 11.83
CA SER A 243 -60.76 4.83 12.49
C SER A 243 -61.82 5.53 13.34
N ASP A 244 -61.43 6.54 14.11
CA ASP A 244 -62.34 7.36 14.90
C ASP A 244 -63.37 8.08 14.02
N GLU A 245 -62.93 8.63 12.89
CA GLU A 245 -63.84 9.28 11.94
C GLU A 245 -64.84 8.29 11.34
N THR A 246 -64.37 7.11 10.92
CA THR A 246 -65.24 6.04 10.41
C THR A 246 -66.27 5.62 11.46
N LEU A 247 -65.89 5.55 12.74
CA LEU A 247 -66.81 5.24 13.84
C LEU A 247 -67.85 6.33 14.05
N ARG A 248 -67.47 7.62 13.94
CA ARG A 248 -68.40 8.76 14.02
C ARG A 248 -69.39 8.74 12.86
N GLU A 249 -68.93 8.54 11.63
CA GLU A 249 -69.79 8.42 10.45
C GLU A 249 -70.77 7.25 10.56
N LEU A 250 -70.29 6.08 11.02
CA LEU A 250 -71.15 4.91 11.22
C LEU A 250 -72.22 5.17 12.29
N ALA A 251 -71.88 5.88 13.37
CA ALA A 251 -72.84 6.27 14.40
C ALA A 251 -73.91 7.23 13.85
N ALA A 252 -73.51 8.23 13.06
CA ALA A 252 -74.43 9.16 12.40
C ALA A 252 -75.37 8.45 11.40
N LEU A 253 -74.83 7.55 10.58
CA LEU A 253 -75.61 6.74 9.64
C LEU A 253 -76.61 5.83 10.36
N ARG A 254 -76.22 5.21 11.48
CA ARG A 254 -77.14 4.39 12.29
C ARG A 254 -78.30 5.20 12.84
N LEU A 255 -78.04 6.42 13.30
CA LEU A 255 -79.09 7.33 13.77
C LEU A 255 -80.05 7.70 12.64
N SER A 256 -79.52 8.16 11.51
CA SER A 256 -80.33 8.51 10.33
C SER A 256 -81.15 7.31 9.82
N HIS A 257 -80.56 6.10 9.81
CA HIS A 257 -81.30 4.89 9.42
C HIS A 257 -82.42 4.55 10.42
N ALA A 258 -82.25 4.82 11.71
CA ALA A 258 -83.31 4.64 12.70
C ALA A 258 -84.47 5.61 12.46
N GLU A 259 -84.17 6.89 12.22
CA GLU A 259 -85.16 7.92 11.87
C GLU A 259 -85.91 7.55 10.59
N LEU A 260 -85.20 7.15 9.53
CA LEU A 260 -85.80 6.78 8.26
C LEU A 260 -86.70 5.54 8.37
N ARG A 261 -86.34 4.57 9.23
CA ARG A 261 -87.21 3.42 9.55
C ARG A 261 -88.47 3.86 10.27
N GLU A 262 -88.36 4.78 11.23
CA GLU A 262 -89.53 5.31 11.92
C GLU A 262 -90.47 6.04 10.95
N ASP A 263 -89.93 6.90 10.10
CA ASP A 263 -90.67 7.58 9.04
C ASP A 263 -91.31 6.61 8.05
N HIS A 264 -90.58 5.57 7.64
CA HIS A 264 -91.11 4.53 6.77
C HIS A 264 -92.33 3.85 7.42
N THR A 265 -92.22 3.38 8.67
CA THR A 265 -93.37 2.75 9.36
C THR A 265 -94.52 3.73 9.58
N ARG A 266 -94.25 5.04 9.72
CA ARG A 266 -95.28 6.09 9.82
C ARG A 266 -96.00 6.27 8.48
N LEU A 267 -95.26 6.32 7.37
CA LEU A 267 -95.81 6.46 6.02
C LEU A 267 -96.59 5.21 5.61
N GLU A 268 -96.10 4.01 5.89
CA GLU A 268 -96.82 2.75 5.66
C GLU A 268 -98.16 2.75 6.41
N ARG A 269 -98.17 3.15 7.68
CA ARG A 269 -99.42 3.31 8.45
C ARG A 269 -100.37 4.33 7.83
N ARG A 270 -99.87 5.42 7.23
CA ARG A 270 -100.71 6.39 6.50
C ARG A 270 -101.26 5.81 5.21
N LEU A 271 -100.43 5.10 4.46
CA LEU A 271 -100.82 4.45 3.21
C LEU A 271 -101.89 3.38 3.47
N GLU A 272 -101.74 2.57 4.51
CA GLU A 272 -102.74 1.57 4.88
C GLU A 272 -104.07 2.23 5.25
N ARG A 273 -104.03 3.39 5.94
CA ARG A 273 -105.22 4.19 6.22
C ARG A 273 -105.88 4.78 4.97
N THR A 274 -105.10 5.23 3.98
CA THR A 274 -105.67 5.76 2.72
C THR A 274 -106.18 4.63 1.85
N LYS A 275 -105.46 3.51 1.74
CA LYS A 275 -105.92 2.30 1.05
C LYS A 275 -107.19 1.76 1.67
N ALA A 276 -107.31 1.69 3.00
CA ALA A 276 -108.55 1.30 3.66
C ALA A 276 -109.73 2.24 3.36
N LYS A 277 -109.45 3.54 3.14
CA LYS A 277 -110.44 4.52 2.66
C LYS A 277 -110.78 4.32 1.17
N GLU A 278 -109.79 4.00 0.34
CA GLU A 278 -109.94 3.73 -1.09
C GLU A 278 -110.60 2.37 -1.37
N THR A 279 -110.33 1.29 -0.63
CA THR A 279 -111.06 0.02 -0.75
C THR A 279 -112.53 0.12 -0.35
N ARG A 280 -112.93 1.20 0.32
CA ARG A 280 -114.33 1.55 0.57
C ARG A 280 -114.98 2.30 -0.62
N ALA A 281 -114.21 2.61 -1.65
CA ALA A 281 -114.62 3.21 -2.93
C ALA A 281 -113.99 2.44 -4.10
N ALA A 282 -114.73 1.50 -4.71
CA ALA A 282 -114.22 0.58 -5.73
C ALA A 282 -113.50 1.28 -6.93
N PRO A 283 -112.50 0.61 -7.58
CA PRO A 283 -111.52 1.26 -8.46
C PRO A 283 -111.72 0.99 -9.96
N ALA A 284 -111.00 1.75 -10.81
CA ALA A 284 -110.81 1.46 -12.24
C ALA A 284 -109.30 1.58 -12.62
N PRO A 285 -108.73 0.65 -13.42
CA PRO A 285 -107.31 0.66 -13.77
C PRO A 285 -107.08 1.12 -15.22
N ILE A 286 -105.96 1.80 -15.50
CA ILE A 286 -105.35 1.83 -16.84
C ILE A 286 -103.82 1.81 -16.71
N VAL A 287 -103.24 0.79 -17.33
CA VAL A 287 -101.81 0.58 -17.60
C VAL A 287 -101.48 1.24 -18.95
N SER A 288 -100.32 1.87 -19.10
CA SER A 288 -99.65 1.97 -20.41
C SER A 288 -98.14 2.17 -20.24
N GLU A 289 -97.41 1.24 -20.84
CA GLU A 289 -95.96 1.27 -21.10
C GLU A 289 -95.59 2.38 -22.09
N ILE A 290 -94.41 2.99 -21.93
CA ILE A 290 -93.57 3.51 -23.03
C ILE A 290 -92.09 3.38 -22.63
N ALA A 291 -91.31 2.77 -23.53
CA ALA A 291 -89.87 2.56 -23.50
C ALA A 291 -89.07 3.81 -23.91
N VAL A 292 -87.83 3.99 -23.42
CA VAL A 292 -86.72 4.60 -24.20
C VAL A 292 -85.35 4.05 -23.78
N ALA A 293 -84.62 3.65 -24.82
CA ALA A 293 -83.21 3.31 -25.04
C ALA A 293 -82.10 3.82 -24.10
N ALA A 294 -81.06 2.98 -23.96
CA ALA A 294 -79.65 3.38 -24.03
C ALA A 294 -78.79 2.20 -24.52
N ALA A 295 -77.96 2.44 -25.53
CA ALA A 295 -77.12 1.49 -26.25
C ALA A 295 -75.81 1.14 -25.49
N PRO A 296 -75.22 -0.05 -25.70
CA PRO A 296 -73.80 -0.29 -25.44
C PRO A 296 -73.00 -0.17 -26.74
N ILE A 297 -71.87 0.55 -26.67
CA ILE A 297 -70.90 0.71 -27.74
C ILE A 297 -70.11 -0.60 -27.85
N ALA A 298 -70.13 -1.18 -29.04
CA ALA A 298 -69.34 -2.34 -29.42
C ALA A 298 -67.87 -1.94 -29.60
N ASP A 299 -67.01 -2.82 -29.10
CA ASP A 299 -65.56 -2.81 -29.23
C ASP A 299 -65.20 -3.23 -30.67
N GLU A 300 -64.57 -2.35 -31.44
CA GLU A 300 -63.96 -2.70 -32.73
C GLU A 300 -62.43 -2.83 -32.58
N PRO A 301 -61.82 -3.94 -33.01
CA PRO A 301 -60.37 -4.11 -33.01
C PRO A 301 -59.77 -3.33 -34.18
N ARG A 302 -58.88 -2.38 -33.89
CA ARG A 302 -58.10 -1.69 -34.92
C ARG A 302 -56.99 -2.60 -35.43
N GLU A 303 -57.17 -3.08 -36.66
CA GLU A 303 -56.14 -3.73 -37.48
C GLU A 303 -55.09 -2.72 -37.94
N SER A 304 -53.86 -2.89 -37.45
CA SER A 304 -52.58 -2.76 -38.17
C SER A 304 -51.46 -2.58 -37.14
N GLU A 305 -51.12 -3.64 -36.41
CA GLU A 305 -49.91 -3.61 -35.58
C GLU A 305 -48.96 -4.69 -36.08
N THR A 306 -47.79 -4.24 -36.54
CA THR A 306 -46.71 -5.05 -37.07
C THR A 306 -46.31 -6.13 -36.06
N ASP A 307 -46.38 -7.40 -36.45
CA ASP A 307 -45.95 -8.54 -35.62
C ASP A 307 -44.42 -8.53 -35.46
N LEU A 308 -43.93 -8.66 -34.22
CA LEU A 308 -42.52 -8.73 -33.89
C LEU A 308 -41.95 -10.15 -33.93
N CYS A 309 -42.77 -11.14 -34.28
CA CYS A 309 -42.36 -12.53 -34.53
C CYS A 309 -41.53 -13.15 -33.37
N GLY A 310 -41.83 -12.78 -32.12
CA GLY A 310 -41.14 -13.29 -30.93
C GLY A 310 -39.79 -12.63 -30.61
N ARG A 311 -39.41 -11.52 -31.29
CA ARG A 311 -38.11 -10.87 -31.09
C ARG A 311 -37.94 -10.27 -29.69
N CYS A 312 -36.72 -10.37 -29.17
CA CYS A 312 -36.33 -9.81 -27.88
C CYS A 312 -35.60 -8.46 -28.06
N LEU A 313 -36.20 -7.38 -27.57
CA LEU A 313 -35.67 -6.02 -27.68
C LEU A 313 -35.08 -5.57 -26.34
N LEU A 314 -33.93 -4.89 -26.38
CA LEU A 314 -33.32 -4.29 -25.19
C LEU A 314 -33.49 -2.77 -25.21
N TYR A 315 -34.06 -2.19 -24.15
CA TYR A 315 -34.17 -0.75 -23.96
C TYR A 315 -33.27 -0.28 -22.83
N VAL A 316 -32.27 0.54 -23.15
CA VAL A 316 -31.29 1.05 -22.17
C VAL A 316 -31.61 2.52 -21.86
N GLY A 317 -31.89 2.84 -20.60
CA GLY A 317 -32.23 4.17 -20.09
C GLY A 317 -33.73 4.47 -20.02
N GLY A 318 -34.07 5.75 -20.07
CA GLY A 318 -35.45 6.24 -20.07
C GLY A 318 -36.11 6.31 -18.68
N ARG A 319 -37.34 6.82 -18.64
CA ARG A 319 -38.10 7.02 -17.40
C ARG A 319 -38.93 5.76 -17.07
N PRO A 320 -38.98 5.28 -15.82
CA PRO A 320 -39.70 4.05 -15.44
C PRO A 320 -41.16 4.00 -15.91
N ARG A 321 -41.90 5.12 -15.83
CA ARG A 321 -43.29 5.20 -16.30
C ARG A 321 -43.44 5.01 -17.81
N THR A 322 -42.46 5.45 -18.60
CA THR A 322 -42.47 5.26 -20.07
C THR A 322 -42.15 3.81 -20.40
N VAL A 323 -41.17 3.21 -19.72
CA VAL A 323 -40.76 1.82 -19.93
C VAL A 323 -41.92 0.84 -19.73
N CYS A 324 -42.73 1.01 -18.69
CA CYS A 324 -43.92 0.16 -18.48
C CYS A 324 -44.93 0.24 -19.64
N ARG A 325 -45.03 1.40 -20.31
CA ARG A 325 -45.87 1.58 -21.49
C ARG A 325 -45.26 0.91 -22.73
N LEU A 326 -43.94 0.98 -22.88
CA LEU A 326 -43.22 0.31 -23.97
C LEU A 326 -43.29 -1.22 -23.87
N GLN A 327 -43.21 -1.77 -22.65
CA GLN A 327 -43.32 -3.21 -22.42
C GLN A 327 -44.67 -3.76 -22.89
N ARG A 328 -45.78 -3.12 -22.49
CA ARG A 328 -47.12 -3.53 -22.96
C ARG A 328 -47.24 -3.46 -24.48
N LEU A 329 -46.65 -2.45 -25.11
CA LEU A 329 -46.70 -2.28 -26.56
C LEU A 329 -45.94 -3.38 -27.31
N VAL A 330 -44.78 -3.79 -26.78
CA VAL A 330 -43.98 -4.89 -27.36
C VAL A 330 -44.65 -6.24 -27.16
N GLU A 331 -45.26 -6.48 -25.99
CA GLU A 331 -46.01 -7.70 -25.69
C GLU A 331 -47.28 -7.82 -26.56
N GLN A 332 -47.99 -6.71 -26.78
CA GLN A 332 -49.16 -6.65 -27.67
C GLN A 332 -48.81 -7.00 -29.12
N ARG A 333 -47.56 -6.76 -29.53
CA ARG A 333 -47.03 -7.06 -30.86
C ARG A 333 -46.19 -8.34 -30.90
N ASN A 334 -46.39 -9.25 -29.94
CA ASN A 334 -45.75 -10.57 -29.90
C ASN A 334 -44.20 -10.51 -29.87
N GLY A 335 -43.63 -9.57 -29.08
CA GLY A 335 -42.21 -9.51 -28.76
C GLY A 335 -41.97 -9.46 -27.24
N SER A 336 -40.71 -9.45 -26.81
CA SER A 336 -40.32 -9.28 -25.40
C SER A 336 -39.38 -8.09 -25.21
N LEU A 337 -39.62 -7.26 -24.18
CA LEU A 337 -38.79 -6.07 -23.90
C LEU A 337 -38.01 -6.22 -22.59
N ILE A 338 -36.68 -6.23 -22.69
CA ILE A 338 -35.76 -6.18 -21.56
C ILE A 338 -35.42 -4.71 -21.30
N HIS A 339 -35.50 -4.26 -20.04
CA HIS A 339 -35.10 -2.90 -19.64
C HIS A 339 -33.82 -2.91 -18.80
N HIS A 340 -32.93 -1.97 -19.08
CA HIS A 340 -31.79 -1.64 -18.24
C HIS A 340 -31.78 -0.12 -18.01
N ASP A 341 -31.68 0.34 -16.76
CA ASP A 341 -31.80 1.76 -16.40
C ASP A 341 -30.63 2.64 -16.90
N GLY A 342 -29.51 2.03 -17.29
CA GLY A 342 -28.31 2.74 -17.73
C GLY A 342 -27.55 3.41 -16.57
N GLY A 343 -27.78 2.93 -15.34
CA GLY A 343 -27.20 3.42 -14.10
C GLY A 343 -25.68 3.40 -14.10
N VAL A 344 -25.12 4.45 -13.50
CA VAL A 344 -23.68 4.68 -13.35
C VAL A 344 -23.23 3.89 -12.12
N GLU A 345 -22.85 2.63 -12.29
CA GLU A 345 -21.59 2.05 -11.77
C GLU A 345 -21.50 0.52 -11.76
N ASP A 346 -22.59 -0.26 -11.82
CA ASP A 346 -22.45 -1.63 -11.26
C ASP A 346 -22.77 -2.84 -12.15
N ASN A 347 -22.86 -2.75 -13.49
CA ASN A 347 -23.08 -3.99 -14.24
C ASN A 347 -22.71 -4.05 -15.73
N ARG A 348 -21.45 -3.76 -16.09
CA ARG A 348 -20.98 -4.01 -17.48
C ARG A 348 -21.08 -5.49 -17.88
N ALA A 349 -20.93 -6.41 -16.92
CA ALA A 349 -21.10 -7.85 -17.13
C ALA A 349 -22.57 -8.21 -17.43
N MET A 350 -23.53 -7.73 -16.64
CA MET A 350 -24.96 -7.94 -16.91
C MET A 350 -25.40 -7.25 -18.20
N LEU A 351 -24.93 -6.03 -18.49
CA LEU A 351 -25.26 -5.37 -19.77
C LEU A 351 -24.75 -6.19 -20.97
N SER A 352 -23.57 -6.79 -20.88
CA SER A 352 -23.05 -7.70 -21.93
C SER A 352 -23.91 -8.96 -22.09
N GLU A 353 -24.43 -9.52 -21.00
CA GLU A 353 -25.34 -10.66 -21.02
C GLU A 353 -26.71 -10.29 -21.64
N LEU A 354 -27.26 -9.13 -21.28
CA LEU A 354 -28.53 -8.64 -21.80
C LEU A 354 -28.44 -8.28 -23.29
N VAL A 355 -27.33 -7.67 -23.72
CA VAL A 355 -27.07 -7.39 -25.15
C VAL A 355 -27.04 -8.68 -25.94
N ARG A 356 -26.38 -9.74 -25.45
CA ARG A 356 -26.31 -11.05 -26.14
C ARG A 356 -27.67 -11.72 -26.34
N ARG A 357 -28.64 -11.43 -25.49
CA ARG A 357 -30.00 -11.99 -25.53
C ARG A 357 -30.97 -11.18 -26.38
N ALA A 358 -30.55 -10.03 -26.90
CA ALA A 358 -31.42 -9.12 -27.64
C ALA A 358 -31.15 -9.19 -29.14
N ASP A 359 -32.22 -9.12 -29.93
CA ASP A 359 -32.17 -9.04 -31.40
C ASP A 359 -31.93 -7.59 -31.88
N ALA A 360 -32.29 -6.60 -31.05
CA ALA A 360 -31.98 -5.19 -31.30
C ALA A 360 -31.92 -4.40 -29.98
N VAL A 361 -31.08 -3.37 -29.94
CA VAL A 361 -30.89 -2.50 -28.77
C VAL A 361 -31.33 -1.07 -29.07
N PHE A 362 -32.14 -0.48 -28.21
CA PHE A 362 -32.61 0.90 -28.30
C PHE A 362 -32.17 1.71 -27.09
N PHE A 363 -31.80 2.96 -27.32
CA PHE A 363 -31.45 3.87 -26.23
C PHE A 363 -31.81 5.32 -26.56
N PRO A 364 -32.57 6.03 -25.70
CA PRO A 364 -32.92 7.42 -25.91
C PRO A 364 -31.75 8.35 -25.56
N VAL A 365 -31.35 9.20 -26.50
CA VAL A 365 -30.15 10.06 -26.36
C VAL A 365 -30.35 11.14 -25.27
N ASP A 366 -31.59 11.47 -24.92
CA ASP A 366 -31.97 12.45 -23.89
C ASP A 366 -32.10 11.85 -22.47
N CYS A 367 -32.03 10.53 -22.30
CA CYS A 367 -32.25 9.86 -21.00
C CYS A 367 -31.29 8.66 -20.78
N VAL A 368 -30.04 8.78 -21.26
CA VAL A 368 -28.97 7.78 -21.09
C VAL A 368 -27.65 8.51 -20.82
N SER A 369 -26.82 7.99 -19.92
CA SER A 369 -25.50 8.59 -19.65
C SER A 369 -24.54 8.41 -20.84
N HIS A 370 -23.65 9.39 -21.08
CA HIS A 370 -22.66 9.31 -22.17
C HIS A 370 -21.78 8.05 -22.09
N ARG A 371 -21.48 7.60 -20.86
CA ARG A 371 -20.76 6.35 -20.60
C ARG A 371 -21.56 5.10 -20.98
N ALA A 372 -22.87 5.05 -20.68
CA ALA A 372 -23.74 3.95 -21.07
C ALA A 372 -23.91 3.86 -22.60
N VAL A 373 -24.01 5.00 -23.31
CA VAL A 373 -24.01 5.01 -24.78
C VAL A 373 -22.73 4.42 -25.37
N GLY A 374 -21.56 4.80 -24.83
CA GLY A 374 -20.28 4.26 -25.27
C GLY A 374 -20.17 2.74 -25.03
N ALA A 375 -20.64 2.27 -23.86
CA ALA A 375 -20.66 0.85 -23.53
C ALA A 375 -21.59 0.04 -24.43
N VAL A 376 -22.81 0.54 -24.69
CA VAL A 376 -23.78 -0.12 -25.59
C VAL A 376 -23.24 -0.21 -27.01
N LYS A 377 -22.70 0.89 -27.57
CA LYS A 377 -22.12 0.88 -28.93
C LYS A 377 -20.99 -0.15 -29.05
N SER A 378 -20.04 -0.11 -28.13
CA SER A 378 -18.89 -1.03 -28.13
C SER A 378 -19.33 -2.50 -27.99
N LEU A 379 -20.33 -2.79 -27.15
CA LEU A 379 -20.86 -4.14 -26.97
C LEU A 379 -21.65 -4.63 -28.19
N CYS A 380 -22.52 -3.79 -28.76
CA CYS A 380 -23.30 -4.13 -29.95
C CYS A 380 -22.39 -4.35 -31.17
N GLU A 381 -21.35 -3.53 -31.37
CA GLU A 381 -20.34 -3.72 -32.42
C GLU A 381 -19.57 -5.03 -32.24
N SER A 382 -19.18 -5.36 -30.99
CA SER A 382 -18.45 -6.60 -30.70
C SER A 382 -19.27 -7.89 -30.90
N HIS A 383 -20.60 -7.79 -30.76
CA HIS A 383 -21.51 -8.93 -30.86
C HIS A 383 -22.31 -8.97 -32.19
N GLY A 384 -22.15 -7.98 -33.07
CA GLY A 384 -22.86 -7.90 -34.34
C GLY A 384 -24.36 -7.65 -34.21
N ILE A 385 -24.80 -7.03 -33.12
CA ILE A 385 -26.22 -6.81 -32.82
C ILE A 385 -26.61 -5.38 -33.21
N PRO A 386 -27.69 -5.17 -33.98
CA PRO A 386 -28.09 -3.84 -34.41
C PRO A 386 -28.53 -2.98 -33.23
N TYR A 387 -28.11 -1.70 -33.22
CA TYR A 387 -28.54 -0.72 -32.24
C TYR A 387 -29.17 0.51 -32.91
N CYS A 388 -30.19 1.08 -32.26
CA CYS A 388 -30.93 2.24 -32.76
C CYS A 388 -31.00 3.35 -31.69
N PRO A 389 -30.28 4.49 -31.89
CA PRO A 389 -30.42 5.64 -31.02
C PRO A 389 -31.76 6.35 -31.25
N LEU A 390 -32.51 6.62 -30.18
CA LEU A 390 -33.80 7.32 -30.24
C LEU A 390 -33.64 8.79 -29.90
N ARG A 391 -34.25 9.68 -30.70
CA ARG A 391 -34.17 11.14 -30.50
C ARG A 391 -34.81 11.63 -29.19
N SER A 392 -35.72 10.85 -28.59
CA SER A 392 -36.32 11.15 -27.30
C SER A 392 -36.81 9.90 -26.57
N ALA A 393 -36.93 9.96 -25.25
CA ALA A 393 -37.53 8.92 -24.40
C ALA A 393 -39.08 8.94 -24.47
N SER A 394 -39.63 8.94 -25.68
CA SER A 394 -41.08 8.97 -25.95
C SER A 394 -41.58 7.68 -26.61
N ALA A 395 -42.82 7.29 -26.31
CA ALA A 395 -43.46 6.09 -26.89
C ALA A 395 -43.50 6.14 -28.44
N SER A 396 -43.88 7.29 -28.99
CA SER A 396 -43.96 7.49 -30.45
C SER A 396 -42.61 7.43 -31.16
N ALA A 397 -41.49 7.75 -30.49
CA ALA A 397 -40.17 7.59 -31.08
C ALA A 397 -39.74 6.12 -31.13
N PHE A 398 -40.15 5.32 -30.14
CA PHE A 398 -39.89 3.90 -30.06
C PHE A 398 -40.77 3.09 -31.02
N GLU A 399 -42.06 3.40 -31.12
CA GLU A 399 -43.01 2.77 -32.06
C GLU A 399 -42.51 2.81 -33.51
N ARG A 400 -42.11 4.00 -33.99
CA ARG A 400 -41.53 4.15 -35.35
C ARG A 400 -40.26 3.33 -35.57
N ALA A 401 -39.43 3.22 -34.53
CA ALA A 401 -38.17 2.49 -34.60
C ALA A 401 -38.41 0.97 -34.66
N ILE A 402 -39.43 0.48 -33.95
CA ILE A 402 -39.89 -0.90 -34.02
C ILE A 402 -40.52 -1.22 -35.37
N GLU A 403 -41.35 -0.34 -35.92
CA GLU A 403 -41.96 -0.51 -37.25
C GLU A 403 -40.91 -0.65 -38.35
N THR A 404 -39.80 0.07 -38.24
CA THR A 404 -38.66 -0.03 -39.16
C THR A 404 -37.92 -1.38 -39.01
N LEU A 405 -37.89 -1.95 -37.80
CA LEU A 405 -37.27 -3.25 -37.52
C LEU A 405 -38.17 -4.44 -37.90
N ALA A 406 -39.48 -4.26 -37.87
CA ALA A 406 -40.48 -5.27 -38.20
C ALA A 406 -40.83 -5.32 -39.71
N ALA A 407 -40.36 -4.36 -40.51
CA ALA A 407 -40.48 -4.41 -41.96
C ALA A 407 -39.66 -5.59 -42.53
N PRO A 408 -40.22 -6.45 -43.41
CA PRO A 408 -39.47 -7.52 -44.04
C PRO A 408 -38.37 -6.95 -44.92
N VAL A 409 -37.14 -7.47 -44.75
CA VAL A 409 -35.97 -7.13 -45.57
C VAL A 409 -36.27 -7.53 -47.02
N ALA A 410 -36.69 -6.58 -47.84
CA ALA A 410 -36.57 -6.70 -49.29
C ALA A 410 -35.08 -6.54 -49.63
N GLU A 411 -34.52 -7.59 -50.24
CA GLU A 411 -33.16 -7.65 -50.75
C GLU A 411 -32.82 -6.42 -51.59
N ALA A 412 -31.88 -5.59 -51.12
CA ALA A 412 -31.16 -4.65 -51.95
C ALA A 412 -29.91 -5.35 -52.49
N GLN A 413 -29.99 -5.81 -53.74
CA GLN A 413 -28.80 -6.04 -54.55
C GLN A 413 -28.24 -4.68 -55.02
N ARG A 414 -26.93 -4.51 -54.79
CA ARG A 414 -25.96 -3.51 -55.29
C ARG A 414 -25.61 -2.36 -54.37
#